data_AF-U5QLR4-F1
#
_entry.id   AF-U5QLR4-F1
#
_cell.length_a   1.000
_cell.length_b   1.000
_cell.length_c   1.000
_cell.angle_alpha   90.00
_cell.angle_beta   90.00
_cell.angle_gamma   90.00
#
_symmetry.space_group_name_H-M   'P 1'
#
loop_
_entity.id
_entity.type
_entity.pdbx_description
1 polymer ?
#
loop_
_entity_poly.entity_id
_entity_poly.type
_entity_poly.pdbx_seq_one_letter_code
_entity_poly.pdbx_strand_id
1 'polypeptide(L)'
;MPAPRPQPVLINGKNRVADALRQEIEDSPLLIASEAEQAALSVEVQDGRFVFILDGRPLGAARFSGLRPSRIALRALEHLAGYLNVRSLANPYTKLKDTIAVELKRLSRPATKDQPGEAEPLTGEGEAVLIASGRSLVIEVTNKASLPLYFYVLDLDQDIRLAPLYPLSGFGKSTRPGETLAIGYGPEVTITLSAPKNQSEGYDHLVIVGSVSTADLSTISLPALGEKVPPQGDLFGTGSRFDRALRTALTGQVPDAATAVDPKDDWTVVHRTVIVRKAGERAG
;
A
#
# COMPACT_ATOMS: atom_id res chain seq x y z
N MET A 1 -7.65 -16.81 9.32
CA MET A 1 -7.22 -15.60 8.58
C MET A 1 -8.12 -15.46 7.38
N PRO A 2 -8.54 -14.25 6.96
CA PRO A 2 -9.21 -14.11 5.68
C PRO A 2 -8.25 -14.56 4.57
N ALA A 3 -8.74 -15.41 3.65
CA ALA A 3 -8.01 -15.74 2.43
C ALA A 3 -7.74 -14.45 1.63
N PRO A 4 -6.66 -14.39 0.81
CA PRO A 4 -6.48 -13.30 -0.14
C PRO A 4 -7.76 -13.23 -0.97
N ARG A 5 -8.26 -12.02 -1.22
CA ARG A 5 -9.35 -11.82 -2.16
C ARG A 5 -8.70 -11.65 -3.53
N PRO A 6 -8.80 -12.63 -4.44
CA PRO A 6 -8.29 -12.44 -5.79
C PRO A 6 -8.95 -11.20 -6.38
N GLN A 7 -8.15 -10.33 -6.98
CA GLN A 7 -8.64 -9.09 -7.56
C GLN A 7 -9.30 -9.42 -8.90
N PRO A 8 -10.57 -9.04 -9.09
CA PRO A 8 -11.22 -9.19 -10.38
C PRO A 8 -10.53 -8.29 -11.39
N VAL A 9 -10.20 -8.85 -12.55
CA VAL A 9 -9.59 -8.11 -13.66
C VAL A 9 -10.38 -8.30 -14.95
N LEU A 10 -10.69 -7.19 -15.59
CA LEU A 10 -11.30 -7.16 -16.92
C LEU A 10 -10.22 -7.13 -18.01
N ILE A 11 -10.26 -8.09 -18.94
CA ILE A 11 -9.35 -8.14 -20.09
C ILE A 11 -10.11 -7.76 -21.35
N ASN A 12 -9.83 -6.57 -21.86
CA ASN A 12 -10.41 -6.03 -23.08
C ASN A 12 -9.50 -6.34 -24.27
N GLY A 13 -9.94 -7.21 -25.18
CA GLY A 13 -9.20 -7.56 -26.39
C GLY A 13 -9.63 -8.91 -26.99
N LYS A 14 -9.62 -9.00 -28.32
CA LYS A 14 -10.03 -10.19 -29.09
C LYS A 14 -8.89 -10.75 -29.95
N ASN A 15 -7.72 -10.91 -29.35
CA ASN A 15 -6.54 -11.45 -30.01
C ASN A 15 -5.89 -12.55 -29.18
N ARG A 16 -4.99 -13.33 -29.81
CA ARG A 16 -4.32 -14.48 -29.18
C ARG A 16 -3.55 -14.11 -27.90
N VAL A 17 -3.06 -12.88 -27.78
CA VAL A 17 -2.34 -12.43 -26.58
C VAL A 17 -3.32 -12.19 -25.43
N ALA A 18 -4.49 -11.63 -25.71
CA ALA A 18 -5.56 -11.48 -24.72
C ALA A 18 -6.07 -12.85 -24.24
N ASP A 19 -6.26 -13.80 -25.16
CA ASP A 19 -6.70 -15.16 -24.82
C ASP A 19 -5.66 -15.90 -23.97
N ALA A 20 -4.37 -15.79 -24.33
CA ALA A 20 -3.28 -16.35 -23.53
C ALA A 20 -3.22 -15.72 -22.13
N LEU A 21 -3.44 -14.41 -22.01
CA LEU A 21 -3.47 -13.73 -20.72
C LEU A 21 -4.65 -14.19 -19.85
N ARG A 22 -5.84 -14.40 -20.43
CA ARG A 22 -7.00 -14.95 -19.71
C ARG A 22 -6.68 -16.33 -19.13
N GLN A 23 -6.06 -17.20 -19.93
CA GLN A 23 -5.66 -18.53 -19.47
C GLN A 23 -4.59 -18.46 -18.37
N GLU A 24 -3.60 -17.58 -18.49
CA GLU A 24 -2.53 -17.44 -17.49
C GLU A 24 -3.02 -16.86 -16.15
N ILE A 25 -4.13 -16.12 -16.13
CA ILE A 25 -4.74 -15.62 -14.89
C ILE A 25 -5.33 -16.74 -14.04
N GLU A 26 -5.80 -17.83 -14.64
CA GLU A 26 -6.36 -18.97 -13.90
C GLU A 26 -5.33 -19.59 -12.93
N ASP A 27 -4.05 -19.47 -13.25
CA ASP A 27 -2.94 -19.96 -12.42
C ASP A 27 -2.49 -18.93 -11.35
N SER A 28 -3.01 -17.70 -11.37
CA SER A 28 -2.57 -16.64 -10.47
C SER A 28 -3.30 -16.71 -9.13
N PRO A 29 -2.59 -16.67 -7.98
CA PRO A 29 -3.23 -16.65 -6.67
C PRO A 29 -3.82 -15.28 -6.30
N LEU A 30 -3.52 -14.23 -7.10
CA LEU A 30 -3.88 -12.85 -6.82
C LEU A 30 -5.00 -12.31 -7.72
N LEU A 31 -5.31 -12.99 -8.81
CA LEU A 31 -6.18 -12.48 -9.87
C LEU A 31 -7.32 -13.46 -10.15
N ILE A 32 -8.45 -12.92 -10.58
CA ILE A 32 -9.54 -13.69 -11.17
C ILE A 32 -10.10 -12.94 -12.37
N ALA A 33 -10.34 -13.64 -13.47
CA ALA A 33 -10.96 -13.03 -14.64
C ALA A 33 -12.38 -12.56 -14.30
N SER A 34 -12.74 -11.37 -14.76
CA SER A 34 -14.05 -10.76 -14.54
C SER A 34 -14.57 -10.12 -15.81
N GLU A 35 -15.87 -10.24 -16.05
CA GLU A 35 -16.59 -9.53 -17.12
C GLU A 35 -17.26 -8.25 -16.59
N ALA A 36 -17.09 -7.94 -15.31
CA ALA A 36 -17.69 -6.75 -14.70
C ALA A 36 -16.93 -5.48 -15.15
N GLU A 37 -17.64 -4.57 -15.83
CA GLU A 37 -17.11 -3.25 -16.22
C GLU A 37 -16.65 -2.40 -15.02
N GLN A 38 -17.14 -2.73 -13.81
CA GLN A 38 -16.80 -2.05 -12.56
C GLN A 38 -15.56 -2.63 -11.86
N ALA A 39 -14.83 -3.57 -12.49
CA ALA A 39 -13.57 -4.06 -11.93
C ALA A 39 -12.57 -2.90 -11.76
N ALA A 40 -11.99 -2.78 -10.56
CA ALA A 40 -10.99 -1.76 -10.28
C ALA A 40 -9.74 -1.91 -11.18
N LEU A 41 -9.43 -3.13 -11.59
CA LEU A 41 -8.31 -3.45 -12.47
C LEU A 41 -8.81 -3.86 -13.85
N SER A 42 -8.28 -3.25 -14.90
CA SER A 42 -8.49 -3.72 -16.26
C SER A 42 -7.25 -3.54 -17.14
N VAL A 43 -7.21 -4.30 -18.23
CA VAL A 43 -6.16 -4.19 -19.23
C VAL A 43 -6.76 -4.19 -20.63
N GLU A 44 -6.38 -3.19 -21.43
CA GLU A 44 -6.68 -3.16 -22.87
C GLU A 44 -5.52 -3.77 -23.66
N VAL A 45 -5.84 -4.73 -24.52
CA VAL A 45 -4.88 -5.49 -25.32
C VAL A 45 -5.11 -5.16 -26.80
N GLN A 46 -4.45 -4.12 -27.27
CA GLN A 46 -4.61 -3.59 -28.63
C GLN A 46 -3.29 -3.08 -29.22
N ASP A 47 -3.16 -3.10 -30.55
CA ASP A 47 -2.04 -2.51 -31.30
C ASP A 47 -0.64 -2.90 -30.81
N GLY A 48 -0.48 -4.17 -30.43
CA GLY A 48 0.81 -4.68 -29.96
C GLY A 48 1.20 -4.16 -28.58
N ARG A 49 0.23 -3.73 -27.76
CA ARG A 49 0.45 -3.13 -26.44
C ARG A 49 -0.57 -3.61 -25.40
N PHE A 50 -0.18 -3.46 -24.14
CA PHE A 50 -1.04 -3.55 -22.96
C PHE A 50 -1.21 -2.14 -22.40
N VAL A 51 -2.44 -1.69 -22.19
CA VAL A 51 -2.75 -0.48 -21.44
C VAL A 51 -3.34 -0.90 -20.11
N PHE A 52 -2.63 -0.66 -19.01
CA PHE A 52 -3.10 -1.01 -17.67
C PHE A 52 -3.94 0.14 -17.11
N ILE A 53 -5.08 -0.20 -16.54
CA ILE A 53 -6.04 0.76 -15.99
C ILE A 53 -6.34 0.34 -14.55
N LEU A 54 -6.21 1.29 -13.63
CA LEU A 54 -6.51 1.14 -12.21
C LEU A 54 -7.51 2.21 -11.79
N ASP A 55 -8.62 1.82 -11.17
CA ASP A 55 -9.71 2.72 -10.75
C ASP A 55 -10.16 3.66 -11.89
N GLY A 56 -10.25 3.13 -13.11
CA GLY A 56 -10.62 3.88 -14.32
C GLY A 56 -9.53 4.81 -14.88
N ARG A 57 -8.33 4.83 -14.29
CA ARG A 57 -7.22 5.68 -14.72
C ARG A 57 -6.14 4.87 -15.45
N PRO A 58 -5.72 5.27 -16.66
CA PRO A 58 -4.63 4.60 -17.35
C PRO A 58 -3.29 4.87 -16.66
N LEU A 59 -2.56 3.81 -16.31
CA LEU A 59 -1.24 3.88 -15.68
C LEU A 59 -0.11 3.97 -16.72
N GLY A 60 -0.37 3.56 -17.96
CA GLY A 60 0.60 3.58 -19.05
C GLY A 60 0.43 2.40 -20.02
N ALA A 61 1.25 2.40 -21.07
CA ALA A 61 1.23 1.38 -22.11
C ALA A 61 2.56 0.61 -22.18
N ALA A 62 2.51 -0.72 -22.10
CA ALA A 62 3.66 -1.60 -22.31
C ALA A 62 3.56 -2.26 -23.70
N ARG A 63 4.64 -2.26 -24.48
CA ARG A 63 4.67 -2.98 -25.76
C ARG A 63 4.78 -4.49 -25.53
N PHE A 64 4.18 -5.26 -26.42
CA PHE A 64 4.46 -6.69 -26.52
C PHE A 64 5.96 -6.86 -26.73
N SER A 65 6.57 -7.65 -25.87
CA SER A 65 8.00 -7.93 -25.93
C SER A 65 8.26 -9.38 -25.54
N GLY A 66 9.30 -9.96 -26.16
CA GLY A 66 9.67 -11.36 -25.98
C GLY A 66 8.69 -12.37 -26.57
N LEU A 67 8.95 -13.65 -26.28
CA LEU A 67 8.20 -14.79 -26.82
C LEU A 67 6.84 -15.02 -26.12
N ARG A 68 6.67 -14.50 -24.90
CA ARG A 68 5.46 -14.65 -24.08
C ARG A 68 5.04 -13.29 -23.50
N PRO A 69 4.49 -12.38 -24.32
CA PRO A 69 4.09 -11.04 -23.87
C PRO A 69 2.99 -11.09 -22.79
N SER A 70 2.13 -12.12 -22.79
CA SER A 70 1.12 -12.36 -21.76
C SER A 70 1.72 -12.46 -20.36
N ARG A 71 2.88 -13.12 -20.18
CA ARG A 71 3.53 -13.26 -18.87
C ARG A 71 4.02 -11.92 -18.30
N ILE A 72 4.39 -10.97 -19.17
CA ILE A 72 4.78 -9.63 -18.75
C ILE A 72 3.56 -8.89 -18.22
N ALA A 73 2.44 -8.98 -18.95
CA ALA A 73 1.17 -8.40 -18.51
C ALA A 73 0.65 -9.03 -17.22
N LEU A 74 0.72 -10.36 -17.09
CA LEU A 74 0.34 -11.08 -15.87
C LEU A 74 1.09 -10.55 -14.65
N ARG A 75 2.42 -10.42 -14.73
CA ARG A 75 3.23 -9.90 -13.62
C ARG A 75 2.85 -8.47 -13.23
N ALA A 76 2.55 -7.62 -14.19
CA ALA A 76 2.09 -6.25 -13.93
C ALA A 76 0.70 -6.25 -13.26
N LEU A 77 -0.21 -7.14 -13.68
CA LEU A 77 -1.51 -7.29 -13.04
C LEU A 77 -1.39 -7.86 -11.61
N GLU A 78 -0.50 -8.83 -11.38
CA GLU A 78 -0.22 -9.37 -10.04
C GLU A 78 0.37 -8.31 -9.11
N HIS A 79 1.25 -7.45 -9.63
CA HIS A 79 1.76 -6.28 -8.91
C HIS A 79 0.62 -5.35 -8.49
N LEU A 80 -0.26 -5.00 -9.43
CA LEU A 80 -1.42 -4.14 -9.16
C LEU A 80 -2.39 -4.79 -8.17
N ALA A 81 -2.60 -6.10 -8.26
CA ALA A 81 -3.44 -6.83 -7.32
C ALA A 81 -2.85 -6.86 -5.91
N GLY A 82 -1.54 -7.09 -5.78
CA GLY A 82 -0.83 -7.00 -4.50
C GLY A 82 -0.96 -5.60 -3.88
N TYR A 83 -0.76 -4.54 -4.68
CA TYR A 83 -0.97 -3.16 -4.26
C TYR A 83 -2.41 -2.93 -3.74
N LEU A 84 -3.43 -3.36 -4.51
CA LEU A 84 -4.84 -3.24 -4.13
C LEU A 84 -5.21 -4.00 -2.86
N ASN A 85 -4.65 -5.21 -2.69
CA ASN A 85 -4.86 -6.02 -1.50
C ASN A 85 -4.28 -5.36 -0.25
N VAL A 86 -3.10 -4.75 -0.35
CA VAL A 86 -2.55 -4.00 0.79
C VAL A 86 -3.34 -2.71 1.04
N ARG A 87 -3.72 -1.98 -0.02
CA ARG A 87 -4.57 -0.78 0.08
C ARG A 87 -5.89 -1.04 0.80
N SER A 88 -6.43 -2.25 0.68
CA SER A 88 -7.67 -2.69 1.31
C SER A 88 -7.47 -3.66 2.48
N LEU A 89 -6.24 -3.76 2.99
CA LEU A 89 -5.89 -4.69 4.06
C LEU A 89 -6.78 -4.46 5.28
N ALA A 90 -7.36 -5.54 5.83
CA ALA A 90 -8.27 -5.44 6.96
C ALA A 90 -8.19 -6.68 7.84
N ASN A 91 -8.39 -6.49 9.15
CA ASN A 91 -8.62 -7.56 10.10
C ASN A 91 -10.06 -7.49 10.65
N PRO A 92 -11.05 -8.12 10.01
CA PRO A 92 -12.45 -8.03 10.42
C PRO A 92 -12.73 -8.68 11.78
N TYR A 93 -11.79 -9.49 12.30
CA TYR A 93 -11.94 -10.24 13.55
C TYR A 93 -11.14 -9.61 14.71
N THR A 94 -10.57 -8.43 14.51
CA THR A 94 -9.75 -7.76 15.53
C THR A 94 -10.58 -7.31 16.73
N LYS A 95 -10.01 -7.42 17.93
CA LYS A 95 -10.51 -6.80 19.16
C LYS A 95 -9.93 -5.41 19.38
N LEU A 96 -8.97 -4.99 18.55
CA LEU A 96 -8.31 -3.68 18.56
C LEU A 96 -9.01 -2.68 17.63
N LYS A 97 -10.28 -2.90 17.31
CA LYS A 97 -11.03 -1.99 16.44
C LYS A 97 -11.10 -0.60 17.09
N ASP A 98 -10.85 0.44 16.31
CA ASP A 98 -10.92 1.85 16.74
C ASP A 98 -9.95 2.21 17.90
N THR A 99 -8.92 1.38 18.17
CA THR A 99 -7.92 1.65 19.23
C THR A 99 -6.67 2.40 18.74
N ILE A 100 -6.66 2.84 17.48
CA ILE A 100 -5.60 3.67 16.91
C ILE A 100 -6.22 5.00 16.52
N ALA A 101 -5.69 6.10 17.06
CA ALA A 101 -6.01 7.43 16.55
C ALA A 101 -4.86 7.91 15.66
N VAL A 102 -5.20 8.44 14.48
CA VAL A 102 -4.24 8.94 13.49
C VAL A 102 -4.55 10.39 13.20
N GLU A 103 -3.55 11.25 13.31
CA GLU A 103 -3.58 12.64 12.88
C GLU A 103 -2.51 12.89 11.81
N LEU A 104 -2.92 13.51 10.70
CA LEU A 104 -2.03 13.89 9.62
C LEU A 104 -1.80 15.40 9.67
N LYS A 105 -0.53 15.80 9.70
CA LYS A 105 -0.11 17.18 9.85
C LYS A 105 0.84 17.57 8.72
N ARG A 106 0.94 18.87 8.44
CA ARG A 106 1.99 19.43 7.60
C ARG A 106 3.06 20.02 8.49
N LEU A 107 4.33 19.73 8.19
CA LEU A 107 5.45 20.40 8.82
C LEU A 107 5.46 21.88 8.39
N SER A 108 5.18 22.79 9.30
CA SER A 108 5.24 24.24 9.07
C SER A 108 6.65 24.76 9.31
N ARG A 109 7.37 24.16 10.26
CA ARG A 109 8.78 24.44 10.54
C ARG A 109 9.54 23.14 10.81
N PRO A 110 10.65 22.86 10.10
CA PRO A 110 11.45 21.68 10.37
C PRO A 110 12.12 21.73 11.75
N ALA A 111 12.35 20.56 12.34
CA ALA A 111 13.16 20.46 13.55
C ALA A 111 14.59 20.93 13.30
N THR A 112 15.17 21.60 14.29
CA THR A 112 16.59 21.92 14.34
C THR A 112 17.24 21.16 15.48
N LYS A 113 18.56 21.28 15.63
CA LYS A 113 19.28 20.67 16.76
C LYS A 113 18.76 21.17 18.12
N ASP A 114 18.25 22.40 18.16
CA ASP A 114 17.92 23.10 19.40
C ASP A 114 16.41 23.32 19.60
N GLN A 115 15.58 23.06 18.58
CA GLN A 115 14.13 23.24 18.63
C GLN A 115 13.38 22.13 17.90
N PRO A 116 12.29 21.58 18.47
CA PRO A 116 11.46 20.63 17.77
C PRO A 116 10.78 21.29 16.55
N GLY A 117 10.47 20.45 15.56
CA GLY A 117 9.66 20.88 14.43
C GLY A 117 8.26 21.27 14.87
N GLU A 118 7.63 22.17 14.13
CA GLU A 118 6.23 22.53 14.31
C GLU A 118 5.43 21.97 13.15
N ALA A 119 4.27 21.41 13.48
CA ALA A 119 3.36 20.86 12.50
C ALA A 119 1.94 21.32 12.79
N GLU A 120 1.17 21.55 11.73
CA GLU A 120 -0.22 21.98 11.80
C GLU A 120 -1.12 20.90 11.19
N PRO A 121 -2.34 20.67 11.74
CA PRO A 121 -3.27 19.70 11.17
C PRO A 121 -3.56 19.95 9.70
N LEU A 122 -3.59 18.89 8.90
CA LEU A 122 -4.07 18.97 7.53
C LEU A 122 -5.60 19.12 7.51
N THR A 123 -6.08 19.85 6.51
CA THR A 123 -7.53 19.94 6.25
C THR A 123 -7.99 18.72 5.48
N GLY A 124 -9.15 18.20 5.87
CA GLY A 124 -9.80 17.08 5.18
C GLY A 124 -10.63 17.57 3.98
N GLU A 125 -10.70 16.73 2.96
CA GLU A 125 -11.66 16.79 1.85
C GLU A 125 -12.38 15.42 1.81
N GLY A 126 -13.49 15.31 2.53
CA GLY A 126 -14.14 14.02 2.80
C GLY A 126 -13.28 13.12 3.71
N GLU A 127 -13.03 11.89 3.28
CA GLU A 127 -12.16 10.91 3.97
C GLU A 127 -10.66 11.10 3.63
N ALA A 128 -10.33 11.99 2.69
CA ALA A 128 -8.97 12.29 2.29
C ALA A 128 -8.45 13.57 2.96
N VAL A 129 -7.12 13.72 3.04
CA VAL A 129 -6.49 14.98 3.46
C VAL A 129 -5.72 15.60 2.30
N LEU A 130 -5.72 16.92 2.22
CA LEU A 130 -5.06 17.64 1.13
C LEU A 130 -3.70 18.17 1.58
N ILE A 131 -2.67 17.93 0.77
CA ILE A 131 -1.35 18.53 0.95
C ILE A 131 -0.83 19.08 -0.39
N ALA A 132 -0.12 20.21 -0.33
CA ALA A 132 0.53 20.74 -1.51
C ALA A 132 1.81 19.94 -1.85
N SER A 133 2.04 19.71 -3.13
CA SER A 133 3.23 19.03 -3.65
C SER A 133 4.52 19.68 -3.13
N GLY A 134 5.49 18.85 -2.75
CA GLY A 134 6.77 19.27 -2.18
C GLY A 134 6.70 19.68 -0.70
N ARG A 135 5.55 19.52 -0.04
CA ARG A 135 5.43 19.74 1.41
C ARG A 135 5.64 18.44 2.19
N SER A 136 6.12 18.60 3.41
CA SER A 136 6.41 17.46 4.29
C SER A 136 5.17 17.05 5.08
N LEU A 137 4.89 15.75 5.06
CA LEU A 137 3.86 15.10 5.84
C LEU A 137 4.43 14.68 7.19
N VAL A 138 3.62 14.89 8.22
CA VAL A 138 3.83 14.40 9.57
C VAL A 138 2.66 13.48 9.93
N ILE A 139 2.97 12.34 10.54
CA ILE A 139 1.99 11.33 10.92
C ILE A 139 2.12 11.11 12.43
N GLU A 140 1.05 11.40 13.16
CA GLU A 140 0.93 11.08 14.58
C GLU A 140 0.00 9.89 14.76
N VAL A 141 0.49 8.87 15.47
CA VAL A 141 -0.25 7.65 15.75
C VAL A 141 -0.33 7.47 17.27
N THR A 142 -1.52 7.61 17.84
CA THR A 142 -1.75 7.45 19.27
C THR A 142 -2.31 6.06 19.58
N ASN A 143 -1.67 5.36 20.52
CA ASN A 143 -2.19 4.12 21.05
C ASN A 143 -3.34 4.39 22.04
N LYS A 144 -4.57 4.06 21.65
CA LYS A 144 -5.76 4.13 22.53
C LYS A 144 -6.14 2.77 23.12
N ALA A 145 -5.42 1.69 22.80
CA ALA A 145 -5.63 0.39 23.39
C ALA A 145 -5.18 0.36 24.86
N SER A 146 -5.67 -0.61 25.63
CA SER A 146 -5.25 -0.87 27.01
C SER A 146 -3.92 -1.63 27.11
N LEU A 147 -3.29 -1.96 25.98
CA LEU A 147 -2.07 -2.75 25.90
C LEU A 147 -1.04 -2.08 24.97
N PRO A 148 0.26 -2.34 25.12
CA PRO A 148 1.28 -1.82 24.21
C PRO A 148 1.10 -2.34 22.79
N LEU A 149 1.31 -1.48 21.79
CA LEU A 149 1.21 -1.81 20.37
C LEU A 149 2.50 -1.48 19.62
N TYR A 150 2.85 -2.31 18.64
CA TYR A 150 3.86 -2.03 17.63
C TYR A 150 3.19 -1.40 16.42
N PHE A 151 3.64 -0.19 16.05
CA PHE A 151 3.09 0.53 14.91
C PHE A 151 3.90 0.32 13.63
N TYR A 152 3.20 0.28 12.52
CA TYR A 152 3.73 0.20 11.17
C TYR A 152 2.99 1.18 10.28
N VAL A 153 3.73 1.91 9.44
CA VAL A 153 3.15 2.83 8.47
C VAL A 153 3.71 2.48 7.11
N LEU A 154 2.83 2.04 6.22
CA LEU A 154 3.15 1.76 4.83
C LEU A 154 2.64 2.90 3.96
N ASP A 155 3.47 3.30 3.01
CA ASP A 155 3.13 4.23 1.95
C ASP A 155 2.91 3.46 0.66
N LEU A 156 1.72 3.64 0.09
CA LEU A 156 1.33 3.15 -1.22
C LEU A 156 1.23 4.37 -2.13
N ASP A 157 2.31 4.66 -2.83
CA ASP A 157 2.45 5.89 -3.60
C ASP A 157 1.79 5.80 -4.99
N GLN A 158 1.73 6.94 -5.65
CA GLN A 158 1.22 7.11 -7.02
C GLN A 158 1.98 6.33 -8.11
N ASP A 159 3.21 5.87 -7.86
CA ASP A 159 3.99 5.04 -8.79
C ASP A 159 3.70 3.54 -8.60
N ILE A 160 2.66 3.22 -7.80
CA ILE A 160 2.25 1.86 -7.42
C ILE A 160 3.39 1.15 -6.67
N ARG A 161 4.17 1.91 -5.90
CA ARG A 161 5.17 1.38 -4.98
C ARG A 161 4.52 1.12 -3.64
N LEU A 162 5.06 0.15 -2.90
CA LEU A 162 4.85 0.00 -1.47
C LEU A 162 6.19 0.11 -0.76
N ALA A 163 6.28 1.04 0.19
CA ALA A 163 7.45 1.19 1.05
C ALA A 163 7.04 1.46 2.53
N PRO A 164 7.79 0.94 3.51
CA PRO A 164 7.58 1.32 4.90
C PRO A 164 8.08 2.76 5.15
N LEU A 165 7.22 3.60 5.73
CA LEU A 165 7.61 4.87 6.35
C LEU A 165 8.03 4.68 7.81
N TYR A 166 7.48 3.66 8.47
CA TYR A 166 7.86 3.29 9.83
C TYR A 166 7.59 1.80 10.10
N PRO A 167 8.50 1.10 10.81
CA PRO A 167 9.88 1.49 11.08
C PRO A 167 10.69 1.50 9.78
N LEU A 168 11.69 2.37 9.65
CA LEU A 168 12.55 2.40 8.46
C LEU A 168 13.51 1.21 8.37
N SER A 169 13.81 0.57 9.50
CA SER A 169 14.61 -0.65 9.54
C SER A 169 14.28 -1.50 10.77
N GLY A 170 14.34 -2.82 10.59
CA GLY A 170 14.14 -3.82 11.64
C GLY A 170 12.75 -3.80 12.27
N PHE A 171 12.71 -4.06 13.58
CA PHE A 171 11.48 -4.15 14.35
C PHE A 171 11.06 -2.78 14.91
N GLY A 172 9.76 -2.51 14.89
CA GLY A 172 9.18 -1.36 15.57
C GLY A 172 9.38 -1.43 17.09
N LYS A 173 9.39 -0.28 17.77
CA LYS A 173 9.35 -0.23 19.24
C LYS A 173 7.90 -0.27 19.72
N SER A 174 7.64 -0.90 20.86
CA SER A 174 6.30 -0.89 21.45
C SER A 174 5.96 0.51 21.95
N THR A 175 4.78 1.01 21.59
CA THR A 175 4.18 2.25 22.07
C THR A 175 3.18 1.94 23.17
N ARG A 176 3.34 2.53 24.36
CA ARG A 176 2.48 2.22 25.52
C ARG A 176 1.07 2.81 25.35
N PRO A 177 0.07 2.31 26.11
CA PRO A 177 -1.25 2.93 26.17
C PRO A 177 -1.17 4.44 26.44
N GLY A 178 -1.86 5.24 25.62
CA GLY A 178 -1.90 6.69 25.69
C GLY A 178 -0.72 7.42 25.02
N GLU A 179 0.38 6.73 24.70
CA GLU A 179 1.53 7.33 24.03
C GLU A 179 1.24 7.60 22.54
N THR A 180 1.90 8.64 22.01
CA THR A 180 1.83 9.02 20.60
C THR A 180 3.19 8.86 19.94
N LEU A 181 3.22 8.08 18.88
CA LEU A 181 4.36 7.99 17.98
C LEU A 181 4.24 9.08 16.93
N ALA A 182 5.31 9.86 16.75
CA ALA A 182 5.37 10.98 15.83
C ALA A 182 6.40 10.71 14.73
N ILE A 183 5.96 10.65 13.48
CA ILE A 183 6.76 10.28 12.29
C ILE A 183 6.81 11.50 11.35
N GLY A 184 7.98 11.78 10.77
CA GLY A 184 8.14 12.90 9.83
C GLY A 184 8.56 14.24 10.45
N TYR A 185 8.78 14.29 11.77
CA TYR A 185 9.17 15.52 12.50
C TYR A 185 10.66 15.84 12.44
N GLY A 186 11.53 14.84 12.24
CA GLY A 186 12.97 14.95 12.47
C GLY A 186 13.80 15.04 11.18
N PRO A 187 15.06 15.48 11.28
CA PRO A 187 15.98 15.50 10.14
C PRO A 187 16.31 14.09 9.63
N GLU A 188 16.17 13.06 10.49
CA GLU A 188 16.42 11.67 10.14
C GLU A 188 15.35 11.11 9.20
N VAL A 189 14.10 11.57 9.36
CA VAL A 189 12.95 11.08 8.58
C VAL A 189 12.07 12.27 8.22
N THR A 190 12.20 12.74 6.97
CA THR A 190 11.29 13.72 6.38
C THR A 190 10.51 13.06 5.26
N ILE A 191 9.18 13.01 5.39
CA ILE A 191 8.29 12.44 4.37
C ILE A 191 7.87 13.59 3.46
N THR A 192 8.37 13.64 2.23
CA THR A 192 8.00 14.69 1.27
C THR A 192 7.19 14.07 0.14
N LEU A 193 5.94 14.51 0.01
CA LEU A 193 5.03 14.00 -1.01
C LEU A 193 5.05 14.91 -2.24
N SER A 194 4.99 14.34 -3.43
CA SER A 194 5.05 15.09 -4.69
C SER A 194 3.98 14.58 -5.64
N ALA A 195 3.23 15.50 -6.27
CA ALA A 195 2.28 15.13 -7.31
C ALA A 195 3.03 14.60 -8.56
N PRO A 196 2.40 13.77 -9.40
CA PRO A 196 3.04 13.24 -10.60
C PRO A 196 3.38 14.39 -11.55
N LYS A 197 4.50 14.25 -12.27
CA LYS A 197 4.97 15.29 -13.21
C LYS A 197 3.91 15.72 -14.22
N ASN A 198 3.07 14.78 -14.67
CA ASN A 198 2.10 15.00 -15.75
C ASN A 198 0.64 15.08 -15.26
N GLN A 199 0.40 15.19 -13.94
CA GLN A 199 -0.96 15.28 -13.37
C GLN A 199 -1.05 16.51 -12.45
N SER A 200 -2.24 17.08 -12.29
CA SER A 200 -2.51 18.19 -11.35
C SER A 200 -2.45 17.72 -9.89
N GLU A 201 -2.76 16.45 -9.67
CA GLU A 201 -2.82 15.81 -8.37
C GLU A 201 -2.30 14.37 -8.40
N GLY A 202 -1.83 13.91 -7.24
CA GLY A 202 -1.45 12.54 -6.94
C GLY A 202 -2.22 12.03 -5.72
N TYR A 203 -2.24 10.72 -5.56
CA TYR A 203 -2.96 10.05 -4.47
C TYR A 203 -2.01 9.06 -3.83
N ASP A 204 -1.66 9.32 -2.57
CA ASP A 204 -0.88 8.41 -1.76
C ASP A 204 -1.81 7.78 -0.71
N HIS A 205 -1.75 6.46 -0.55
CA HIS A 205 -2.54 5.73 0.42
C HIS A 205 -1.65 5.27 1.57
N LEU A 206 -1.98 5.69 2.77
CA LEU A 206 -1.29 5.28 3.99
C LEU A 206 -2.05 4.12 4.63
N VAL A 207 -1.35 3.02 4.85
CA VAL A 207 -1.84 1.86 5.59
C VAL A 207 -1.13 1.84 6.94
N ILE A 208 -1.85 2.21 7.99
CA ILE A 208 -1.30 2.40 9.34
C ILE A 208 -1.79 1.27 10.23
N VAL A 209 -0.88 0.44 10.70
CA VAL A 209 -1.18 -0.79 11.43
C VAL A 209 -0.67 -0.69 12.85
N GLY A 210 -1.48 -1.16 13.80
CA GLY A 210 -1.04 -1.43 15.18
C GLY A 210 -1.21 -2.91 15.49
N SER A 211 -0.14 -3.53 15.98
CA SER A 211 -0.06 -4.97 16.22
C SER A 211 0.39 -5.26 17.67
N VAL A 212 -0.13 -6.33 18.26
CA VAL A 212 0.34 -6.83 19.57
C VAL A 212 1.74 -7.42 19.47
N SER A 213 2.08 -7.99 18.31
CA SER A 213 3.34 -8.66 18.05
C SER A 213 4.18 -7.90 17.04
N THR A 214 5.50 -8.05 17.14
CA THR A 214 6.44 -7.48 16.18
C THR A 214 6.36 -8.20 14.84
N ALA A 215 6.28 -7.45 13.76
CA ALA A 215 6.60 -7.83 12.38
C ALA A 215 7.95 -7.22 11.94
N ASP A 216 8.63 -7.92 11.03
CA ASP A 216 9.81 -7.43 10.31
C ASP A 216 9.42 -7.09 8.88
N LEU A 217 9.45 -5.80 8.58
CA LEU A 217 9.10 -5.27 7.26
C LEU A 217 10.31 -5.07 6.36
N SER A 218 11.53 -5.43 6.80
CA SER A 218 12.77 -5.19 6.05
C SER A 218 12.81 -5.86 4.67
N THR A 219 12.05 -6.95 4.51
CA THR A 219 11.94 -7.71 3.26
C THR A 219 10.67 -7.39 2.47
N ILE A 220 9.80 -6.52 3.00
CA ILE A 220 8.52 -6.20 2.40
C ILE A 220 8.65 -4.88 1.65
N SER A 221 8.85 -5.00 0.33
CA SER A 221 8.75 -3.87 -0.59
C SER A 221 8.09 -4.34 -1.88
N LEU A 222 7.28 -3.47 -2.46
CA LEU A 222 6.84 -3.58 -3.84
C LEU A 222 7.48 -2.39 -4.57
N PRO A 223 8.40 -2.60 -5.52
CA PRO A 223 9.02 -1.48 -6.23
C PRO A 223 7.99 -0.74 -7.09
N ALA A 224 8.37 0.34 -7.76
CA ALA A 224 7.43 1.03 -8.65
C ALA A 224 7.00 0.11 -9.81
N LEU A 225 5.81 0.35 -10.37
CA LEU A 225 5.30 -0.47 -11.47
C LEU A 225 6.29 -0.45 -12.66
N GLY A 226 6.70 -1.65 -13.11
CA GLY A 226 7.65 -1.82 -14.21
C GLY A 226 9.11 -1.89 -13.79
N GLU A 227 9.43 -1.63 -12.52
CA GLU A 227 10.75 -1.92 -11.96
C GLU A 227 10.91 -3.41 -11.63
N LYS A 228 12.18 -3.85 -11.53
CA LYS A 228 12.49 -5.25 -11.24
C LYS A 228 12.21 -5.56 -9.78
N VAL A 229 11.29 -6.50 -9.54
CA VAL A 229 11.03 -7.04 -8.19
C VAL A 229 12.26 -7.81 -7.70
N PRO A 230 12.86 -7.44 -6.55
CA PRO A 230 13.95 -8.20 -5.96
C PRO A 230 13.46 -9.60 -5.54
N PRO A 231 14.33 -10.62 -5.52
CA PRO A 231 13.95 -11.95 -5.06
C PRO A 231 13.44 -11.88 -3.61
N GLN A 232 12.20 -12.29 -3.36
CA GLN A 232 11.68 -12.40 -2.01
C GLN A 232 12.30 -13.63 -1.34
N GLY A 233 13.21 -13.40 -0.39
CA GLY A 233 13.93 -14.47 0.32
C GLY A 233 13.14 -15.12 1.46
N ASP A 234 12.11 -14.45 1.97
CA ASP A 234 11.27 -14.93 3.07
C ASP A 234 9.80 -14.66 2.78
N LEU A 235 9.03 -15.71 2.48
CA LEU A 235 7.59 -15.62 2.16
C LEU A 235 6.71 -15.64 3.42
N PHE A 236 7.27 -15.98 4.58
CA PHE A 236 6.51 -16.26 5.80
C PHE A 236 6.83 -15.29 6.95
N GLY A 237 7.96 -14.60 6.86
CA GLY A 237 8.36 -13.53 7.77
C GLY A 237 8.64 -14.01 9.19
N THR A 238 8.43 -13.10 10.13
CA THR A 238 8.53 -13.29 11.58
C THR A 238 7.52 -14.28 12.15
N GLY A 239 6.47 -14.61 11.40
CA GLY A 239 5.39 -15.48 11.84
C GLY A 239 4.24 -14.78 12.58
N SER A 240 4.27 -13.45 12.76
CA SER A 240 3.12 -12.69 13.31
C SER A 240 1.92 -12.65 12.34
N ARG A 241 0.70 -12.49 12.86
CA ARG A 241 -0.54 -12.43 12.06
C ARG A 241 -0.54 -11.28 11.07
N PHE A 242 -0.04 -10.13 11.51
CA PHE A 242 0.06 -8.97 10.63
C PHE A 242 1.03 -9.24 9.48
N ASP A 243 2.25 -9.71 9.78
CA ASP A 243 3.28 -10.02 8.78
C ASP A 243 2.76 -11.03 7.75
N ARG A 244 2.12 -12.12 8.22
CA ARG A 244 1.47 -13.09 7.35
C ARG A 244 0.36 -12.49 6.50
N ALA A 245 -0.52 -11.68 7.08
CA ALA A 245 -1.61 -11.04 6.35
C ALA A 245 -1.07 -10.10 5.25
N LEU A 246 -0.02 -9.34 5.55
CA LEU A 246 0.63 -8.44 4.61
C LEU A 246 1.30 -9.21 3.47
N ARG A 247 2.03 -10.30 3.77
CA ARG A 247 2.65 -11.15 2.73
C ARG A 247 1.61 -11.85 1.88
N THR A 248 0.56 -12.41 2.49
CA THR A 248 -0.56 -13.01 1.76
C THR A 248 -1.28 -11.99 0.87
N ALA A 249 -1.45 -10.74 1.32
CA ALA A 249 -2.01 -9.68 0.49
C ALA A 249 -1.13 -9.40 -0.75
N LEU A 250 0.19 -9.41 -0.58
CA LEU A 250 1.16 -9.15 -1.64
C LEU A 250 1.35 -10.31 -2.63
N THR A 251 1.31 -11.56 -2.15
CA THR A 251 1.71 -12.73 -2.95
C THR A 251 0.54 -13.66 -3.29
N GLY A 252 -0.60 -13.52 -2.61
CA GLY A 252 -1.71 -14.47 -2.67
C GLY A 252 -1.39 -15.82 -2.02
N GLN A 253 -0.18 -16.01 -1.49
CA GLN A 253 0.21 -17.25 -0.85
C GLN A 253 -0.29 -17.27 0.59
N VAL A 254 -1.08 -18.29 0.92
CA VAL A 254 -1.58 -18.53 2.26
C VAL A 254 -0.61 -19.46 2.98
N PRO A 255 -0.08 -19.10 4.16
CA PRO A 255 0.72 -20.01 4.97
C PRO A 255 -0.04 -21.29 5.29
N ASP A 256 0.66 -22.43 5.28
CA ASP A 256 0.05 -23.73 5.62
C ASP A 256 -0.55 -23.71 7.04
N ALA A 257 -1.69 -24.37 7.21
CA ALA A 257 -2.48 -24.40 8.44
C ALA A 257 -1.70 -24.92 9.66
N ALA A 258 -0.62 -25.67 9.43
CA ALA A 258 0.28 -26.19 10.45
C ALA A 258 1.07 -25.09 11.20
N THR A 259 1.18 -23.88 10.66
CA THR A 259 1.79 -22.75 11.39
C THR A 259 0.79 -22.14 12.36
N ALA A 260 0.60 -22.77 13.52
CA ALA A 260 -0.24 -22.25 14.60
C ALA A 260 0.13 -20.79 14.89
N VAL A 261 -0.89 -19.93 14.94
CA VAL A 261 -0.68 -18.52 15.31
C VAL A 261 -1.16 -18.30 16.72
N ASP A 262 -0.38 -17.58 17.53
CA ASP A 262 -0.75 -17.22 18.88
C ASP A 262 -2.15 -16.57 18.88
N PRO A 263 -3.14 -17.10 19.62
CA PRO A 263 -4.46 -16.50 19.73
C PRO A 263 -4.45 -15.07 20.30
N LYS A 264 -3.36 -14.66 20.98
CA LYS A 264 -3.14 -13.30 21.49
C LYS A 264 -2.55 -12.34 20.45
N ASP A 265 -2.04 -12.87 19.34
CA ASP A 265 -1.57 -12.05 18.22
C ASP A 265 -2.80 -11.47 17.51
N ASP A 266 -2.94 -10.16 17.65
CA ASP A 266 -4.03 -9.37 17.06
C ASP A 266 -3.44 -8.08 16.50
N TRP A 267 -4.09 -7.55 15.49
CA TRP A 267 -3.68 -6.31 14.83
C TRP A 267 -4.89 -5.61 14.23
N THR A 268 -4.80 -4.30 14.11
CA THR A 268 -5.81 -3.43 13.53
C THR A 268 -5.16 -2.47 12.56
N VAL A 269 -5.96 -1.86 11.69
CA VAL A 269 -5.47 -1.01 10.61
C VAL A 269 -6.38 0.19 10.41
N VAL A 270 -5.75 1.31 10.13
CA VAL A 270 -6.38 2.57 9.75
C VAL A 270 -5.85 2.96 8.38
N HIS A 271 -6.76 3.28 7.48
CA HIS A 271 -6.44 3.76 6.14
C HIS A 271 -6.60 5.27 6.06
N ARG A 272 -5.68 5.95 5.38
CA ARG A 272 -5.79 7.37 5.05
C ARG A 272 -5.40 7.59 3.59
N THR A 273 -6.11 8.47 2.91
CA THR A 273 -5.74 8.92 1.57
C THR A 273 -5.23 10.34 1.66
N VAL A 274 -4.07 10.60 1.06
CA VAL A 274 -3.46 11.93 0.97
C VAL A 274 -3.52 12.36 -0.50
N ILE A 275 -4.25 13.45 -0.76
CA ILE A 275 -4.28 14.08 -2.07
C ILE A 275 -3.13 15.08 -2.13
N VAL A 276 -2.21 14.87 -3.07
CA VAL A 276 -1.03 15.71 -3.27
C VAL A 276 -1.27 16.60 -4.48
N ARG A 277 -1.52 17.90 -4.28
CA ARG A 277 -1.89 18.83 -5.37
C ARG A 277 -0.74 19.76 -5.73
N LYS A 278 -0.50 20.00 -7.02
CA LYS A 278 0.51 20.99 -7.45
C LYS A 278 0.14 22.39 -6.94
N ALA A 279 1.16 23.13 -6.52
CA ALA A 279 0.96 24.49 -6.01
C ALA A 279 0.47 25.42 -7.15
N GLY A 280 -0.65 26.10 -6.94
CA GLY A 280 -1.18 27.14 -7.85
C GLY A 280 -2.42 26.75 -8.65
N GLU A 281 -2.87 25.50 -8.62
CA GLU A 281 -4.09 25.06 -9.30
C GLU A 281 -5.28 25.03 -8.32
N ARG A 282 -6.30 25.86 -8.57
CA ARG A 282 -7.60 25.79 -7.88
C ARG A 282 -8.42 24.64 -8.49
N ALA A 283 -9.25 24.00 -7.65
CA ALA A 283 -10.20 22.98 -8.10
C ALA A 283 -11.02 23.51 -9.29
N GLY A 284 -10.98 22.78 -10.41
CA GLY A 284 -11.87 23.00 -11.55
C GLY A 284 -13.24 22.41 -11.30
#